data_AF-A0AA37P1L0-F1
#
_entry.id   AF-A0AA37P1L0-F1
#
_cell.length_a   1.000
_cell.length_b   1.000
_cell.length_c   1.000
_cell.angle_alpha   90.00
_cell.angle_beta   90.00
_cell.angle_gamma   90.00
#
_symmetry.space_group_name_H-M   'P 1'
#
loop_
_entity.id
_entity.type
_entity.pdbx_description
1 polymer ?
#
loop_
_entity_poly.entity_id
_entity_poly.type
_entity_poly.pdbx_seq_one_letter_code
_entity_poly.pdbx_strand_id
1 'polypeptide(L)'
;MPPKKAAAAAAADPAPLGDADANRVSASNNTITEPAEKPAPKSRKRKSDAADAAADTAEPAPKKQATKKKDDPLPDLSEIHLDGDEHMNVPVYDTCDTVRTKIRALLKKDGVTKAAFLRATVKAAYGADSTHKVAPNLLTNFLNKKGAGAGNTSSVFYAAYVFFEKLRIRDKKPKGKKREEMEREWPNGMETKEQLGGPVFAHVSESVSMDKYGKTVISGPRGVMRG
;
A
#
# COMPACT_ATOMS: atom_id res chain seq x y z
N MET A 1 40.22 18.38 53.20
CA MET A 1 41.39 18.00 52.36
C MET A 1 41.34 16.49 52.11
N PRO A 2 41.84 15.97 50.97
CA PRO A 2 41.80 14.54 50.57
C PRO A 2 43.12 13.83 50.99
N PRO A 3 43.55 12.62 50.51
CA PRO A 3 42.98 11.72 49.48
C PRO A 3 43.12 10.17 49.71
N LYS A 4 42.80 9.38 48.65
CA LYS A 4 43.13 7.94 48.39
C LYS A 4 42.24 6.90 49.10
N LYS A 5 42.05 5.67 48.58
CA LYS A 5 42.67 4.94 47.43
C LYS A 5 41.59 4.11 46.64
N ALA A 6 41.96 3.42 45.55
CA ALA A 6 41.01 2.81 44.58
C ALA A 6 41.34 1.36 44.14
N ALA A 7 40.31 0.62 43.69
CA ALA A 7 40.26 -0.59 42.82
C ALA A 7 38.76 -0.80 42.42
N ALA A 8 38.30 -1.26 41.24
CA ALA A 8 38.73 -2.28 40.25
C ALA A 8 38.42 -3.75 40.69
N ALA A 9 37.80 -4.63 39.90
CA ALA A 9 37.14 -4.55 38.57
C ALA A 9 36.26 -5.81 38.27
N ALA A 10 35.57 -5.84 37.11
CA ALA A 10 34.85 -6.97 36.46
C ALA A 10 33.57 -7.53 37.17
N ALA A 11 32.66 -8.32 36.57
CA ALA A 11 32.02 -8.39 35.22
C ALA A 11 31.57 -9.86 34.94
N ALA A 12 30.30 -10.08 34.54
CA ALA A 12 29.76 -11.37 34.05
C ALA A 12 28.42 -11.15 33.31
N ASP A 13 28.04 -12.08 32.41
CA ASP A 13 27.10 -11.86 31.29
C ASP A 13 25.63 -12.31 31.52
N PRO A 14 24.67 -11.78 30.73
CA PRO A 14 23.31 -12.31 30.59
C PRO A 14 23.01 -12.91 29.19
N ALA A 15 22.57 -14.17 29.12
CA ALA A 15 22.09 -14.85 27.90
C ALA A 15 21.29 -16.14 28.25
N PRO A 16 20.52 -16.77 27.33
CA PRO A 16 20.16 -16.41 25.95
C PRO A 16 18.62 -16.37 25.70
N LEU A 17 18.20 -16.42 24.43
CA LEU A 17 16.82 -16.28 23.92
C LEU A 17 16.10 -17.62 23.60
N GLY A 18 14.77 -17.59 23.63
CA GLY A 18 13.82 -18.56 23.05
C GLY A 18 12.38 -18.04 23.23
N ASP A 19 11.38 -18.26 22.37
CA ASP A 19 11.29 -19.15 21.19
C ASP A 19 10.59 -18.47 19.98
N ALA A 20 10.47 -19.18 18.85
CA ALA A 20 10.33 -18.59 17.52
C ALA A 20 8.91 -18.46 16.88
N ASP A 21 8.90 -17.78 15.72
CA ASP A 21 7.83 -17.49 14.76
C ASP A 21 6.92 -18.69 14.39
N ALA A 22 5.64 -18.40 14.07
CA ALA A 22 4.72 -19.38 13.51
C ALA A 22 3.71 -18.81 12.47
N ASN A 23 4.12 -17.99 11.49
CA ASN A 23 3.38 -17.92 10.21
C ASN A 23 4.21 -17.48 8.98
N ARG A 24 5.24 -18.25 8.62
CA ARG A 24 6.02 -18.06 7.38
C ARG A 24 5.61 -19.04 6.27
N VAL A 25 4.52 -18.77 5.57
CA VAL A 25 4.20 -19.48 4.31
C VAL A 25 4.97 -18.84 3.15
N SER A 26 6.05 -19.49 2.71
CA SER A 26 6.79 -19.10 1.51
C SER A 26 6.16 -19.75 0.27
N ALA A 27 6.08 -19.00 -0.83
CA ALA A 27 5.77 -19.57 -2.14
C ALA A 27 7.01 -20.21 -2.78
N SER A 28 6.80 -21.28 -3.55
CA SER A 28 7.79 -21.91 -4.43
C SER A 28 7.11 -22.24 -5.76
N ASN A 29 7.72 -21.84 -6.88
CA ASN A 29 7.20 -22.12 -8.23
C ASN A 29 7.89 -23.34 -8.86
N ASN A 30 7.12 -24.02 -9.72
CA ASN A 30 7.43 -24.95 -10.80
C ASN A 30 8.91 -25.17 -11.22
N THR A 31 9.21 -26.38 -11.73
CA THR A 31 9.57 -26.60 -13.16
C THR A 31 9.66 -28.09 -13.55
N ILE A 32 8.76 -28.51 -14.47
CA ILE A 32 8.88 -29.48 -15.59
C ILE A 32 9.58 -30.85 -15.39
N THR A 33 8.81 -31.92 -15.70
CA THR A 33 9.22 -33.00 -16.64
C THR A 33 8.04 -33.46 -17.50
N GLU A 34 8.26 -33.55 -18.81
CA GLU A 34 7.43 -34.19 -19.85
C GLU A 34 8.17 -35.47 -20.35
N PRO A 35 7.70 -36.28 -21.35
CA PRO A 35 6.43 -36.23 -22.10
C PRO A 35 5.65 -37.58 -22.16
N ALA A 36 4.41 -37.56 -22.68
CA ALA A 36 3.78 -38.73 -23.34
C ALA A 36 2.60 -38.32 -24.25
N GLU A 37 2.52 -38.93 -25.43
CA GLU A 37 1.78 -38.54 -26.64
C GLU A 37 0.22 -38.55 -26.61
N LYS A 38 -0.37 -38.09 -27.71
CA LYS A 38 -1.81 -37.94 -28.02
C LYS A 38 -2.39 -39.22 -28.68
N PRO A 39 -3.73 -39.48 -28.66
CA PRO A 39 -4.60 -38.79 -29.61
C PRO A 39 -6.06 -38.50 -29.16
N ALA A 40 -6.75 -37.72 -29.99
CA ALA A 40 -8.21 -37.51 -30.02
C ALA A 40 -8.75 -38.07 -31.38
N PRO A 41 -10.03 -37.92 -31.82
CA PRO A 41 -11.18 -37.22 -31.21
C PRO A 41 -12.54 -37.96 -31.35
N LYS A 42 -13.66 -37.32 -30.92
CA LYS A 42 -14.84 -37.05 -31.79
C LYS A 42 -15.95 -36.21 -31.10
N SER A 43 -16.77 -35.58 -31.94
CA SER A 43 -17.90 -34.69 -31.62
C SER A 43 -19.24 -35.42 -31.46
N ARG A 44 -20.25 -34.79 -30.82
CA ARG A 44 -21.61 -34.59 -31.40
C ARG A 44 -22.51 -33.64 -30.58
N LYS A 45 -23.70 -33.32 -31.09
CA LYS A 45 -24.54 -32.16 -30.69
C LYS A 45 -26.05 -32.39 -30.99
N ARG A 46 -26.92 -32.14 -29.98
CA ARG A 46 -28.40 -31.87 -30.00
C ARG A 46 -29.45 -33.01 -30.11
N LYS A 47 -30.57 -32.79 -29.38
CA LYS A 47 -31.98 -33.29 -29.50
C LYS A 47 -32.16 -34.80 -29.21
N SER A 48 -33.28 -35.33 -28.69
CA SER A 48 -34.67 -34.82 -28.60
C SER A 48 -35.40 -35.18 -27.28
N ASP A 49 -36.62 -34.66 -27.19
CA ASP A 49 -37.85 -34.86 -26.38
C ASP A 49 -38.09 -36.26 -25.73
N ALA A 50 -39.02 -36.46 -24.77
CA ALA A 50 -40.24 -35.70 -24.46
C ALA A 50 -40.74 -35.78 -22.98
N ALA A 51 -41.63 -34.83 -22.61
CA ALA A 51 -42.88 -34.92 -21.83
C ALA A 51 -43.03 -35.95 -20.66
N ASP A 52 -43.62 -35.63 -19.51
CA ASP A 52 -44.29 -34.41 -18.98
C ASP A 52 -44.30 -34.48 -17.41
N ALA A 53 -45.05 -33.77 -16.55
CA ALA A 53 -46.27 -32.95 -16.65
C ALA A 53 -46.41 -31.95 -15.46
N ALA A 54 -47.60 -31.34 -15.32
CA ALA A 54 -48.14 -30.57 -14.18
C ALA A 54 -47.60 -29.13 -13.97
N ALA A 55 -48.48 -28.25 -13.47
CA ALA A 55 -48.31 -26.79 -13.50
C ALA A 55 -48.35 -26.12 -12.12
N ASP A 56 -47.71 -24.96 -12.01
CA ASP A 56 -48.21 -23.83 -11.21
C ASP A 56 -47.72 -22.49 -11.82
N THR A 57 -48.08 -21.34 -11.24
CA THR A 57 -48.09 -20.03 -11.90
C THR A 57 -47.16 -19.03 -11.21
N ALA A 58 -46.18 -18.47 -11.92
CA ALA A 58 -45.31 -17.42 -11.38
C ALA A 58 -44.91 -16.36 -12.43
N GLU A 59 -44.93 -15.09 -12.02
CA GLU A 59 -44.64 -13.93 -12.87
C GLU A 59 -43.12 -13.77 -13.19
N PRO A 60 -42.78 -13.12 -14.32
CA PRO A 60 -41.39 -12.76 -14.62
C PRO A 60 -40.87 -11.68 -13.66
N ALA A 61 -39.95 -12.07 -12.77
CA ALA A 61 -39.41 -11.20 -11.72
C ALA A 61 -38.91 -9.84 -12.25
N PRO A 62 -39.25 -8.71 -11.57
CA PRO A 62 -38.96 -7.38 -12.07
C PRO A 62 -37.46 -7.09 -12.14
N LYS A 63 -37.01 -6.60 -13.31
CA LYS A 63 -35.63 -6.17 -13.55
C LYS A 63 -35.22 -5.12 -12.51
N LYS A 64 -34.13 -5.39 -11.77
CA LYS A 64 -33.56 -4.43 -10.81
C LYS A 64 -33.32 -3.08 -11.50
N GLN A 65 -34.09 -2.07 -11.12
CA GLN A 65 -33.94 -0.72 -11.65
C GLN A 65 -32.53 -0.20 -11.38
N ALA A 66 -31.93 0.47 -12.37
CA ALA A 66 -30.66 1.14 -12.20
C ALA A 66 -30.80 2.19 -11.09
N THR A 67 -30.06 2.01 -9.99
CA THR A 67 -30.06 3.01 -8.92
C THR A 67 -29.46 4.30 -9.47
N LYS A 68 -30.21 5.40 -9.33
CA LYS A 68 -29.74 6.75 -9.68
C LYS A 68 -28.38 6.97 -9.03
N LYS A 69 -27.44 7.60 -9.76
CA LYS A 69 -26.14 8.00 -9.20
C LYS A 69 -26.42 8.84 -7.95
N LYS A 70 -26.10 8.29 -6.77
CA LYS A 70 -25.96 9.10 -5.57
C LYS A 70 -24.69 9.91 -5.75
N ASP A 71 -24.74 11.20 -5.49
CA ASP A 71 -23.55 12.05 -5.51
C ASP A 71 -22.48 11.45 -4.59
N ASP A 72 -21.26 11.37 -5.09
CA ASP A 72 -20.19 10.71 -4.34
C ASP A 72 -19.81 11.58 -3.13
N PRO A 73 -19.71 11.01 -1.90
CA PRO A 73 -19.54 11.78 -0.67
C PRO A 73 -18.12 12.36 -0.47
N LEU A 74 -17.32 12.40 -1.54
CA LEU A 74 -16.01 13.03 -1.60
C LEU A 74 -16.01 14.00 -2.78
N PRO A 75 -15.34 15.17 -2.66
CA PRO A 75 -15.30 16.13 -3.75
C PRO A 75 -14.57 15.55 -4.96
N ASP A 76 -15.00 15.97 -6.14
CA ASP A 76 -14.20 15.79 -7.34
C ASP A 76 -12.93 16.65 -7.23
N LEU A 77 -11.82 16.10 -7.72
CA LEU A 77 -10.49 16.72 -7.72
C LEU A 77 -9.81 16.59 -9.09
N SER A 78 -10.51 16.08 -10.10
CA SER A 78 -9.97 15.78 -11.44
C SER A 78 -9.48 17.02 -12.18
N GLU A 79 -10.09 18.18 -11.90
CA GLU A 79 -9.74 19.49 -12.48
C GLU A 79 -8.43 20.07 -11.93
N ILE A 80 -7.91 19.54 -10.82
CA ILE A 80 -6.69 20.03 -10.18
C ILE A 80 -5.50 19.24 -10.72
N HIS A 81 -4.63 19.91 -11.48
CA HIS A 81 -3.37 19.36 -11.97
C HIS A 81 -2.30 19.34 -10.86
N LEU A 82 -1.31 18.46 -11.00
CA LEU A 82 -0.07 18.43 -10.22
C LEU A 82 1.12 18.21 -11.15
N ASP A 83 2.29 18.73 -10.78
CA ASP A 83 3.52 18.48 -11.55
C ASP A 83 3.83 16.98 -11.61
N GLY A 84 3.82 16.41 -12.82
CA GLY A 84 4.03 14.97 -13.07
C GLY A 84 2.77 14.10 -13.08
N ASP A 85 1.56 14.66 -12.98
CA ASP A 85 0.27 13.93 -12.98
C ASP A 85 0.07 13.15 -14.30
N GLU A 86 0.42 13.74 -15.46
CA GLU A 86 0.31 13.12 -16.79
C GLU A 86 1.17 11.87 -16.98
N HIS A 87 2.23 11.73 -16.20
CA HIS A 87 3.19 10.62 -16.28
C HIS A 87 3.12 9.71 -15.05
N MET A 88 2.13 9.91 -14.17
CA MET A 88 1.98 9.22 -12.89
C MET A 88 3.23 9.27 -12.01
N ASN A 89 3.99 10.37 -12.12
CA ASN A 89 5.30 10.55 -11.49
C ASN A 89 5.30 11.77 -10.54
N VAL A 90 4.16 12.04 -9.91
CA VAL A 90 4.02 13.10 -8.88
C VAL A 90 4.89 12.74 -7.66
N PRO A 91 5.89 13.55 -7.27
CA PRO A 91 6.78 13.24 -6.16
C PRO A 91 6.05 13.14 -4.80
N VAL A 92 6.31 12.07 -4.05
CA VAL A 92 5.55 11.71 -2.83
C VAL A 92 6.27 12.13 -1.55
N TYR A 93 5.72 13.10 -0.83
CA TYR A 93 6.32 13.68 0.39
C TYR A 93 5.48 13.47 1.67
N ASP A 94 4.70 12.39 1.76
CA ASP A 94 4.09 11.90 3.01
C ASP A 94 4.63 10.49 3.30
N THR A 95 4.93 10.17 4.57
CA THR A 95 5.22 8.76 4.95
C THR A 95 3.96 7.90 4.90
N CYS A 96 4.10 6.58 4.73
CA CYS A 96 2.98 5.64 4.70
C CYS A 96 2.13 5.69 5.97
N ASP A 97 2.72 5.88 7.16
CA ASP A 97 1.97 6.11 8.42
C ASP A 97 1.11 7.39 8.34
N THR A 98 1.63 8.44 7.71
CA THR A 98 0.95 9.73 7.54
C THR A 98 -0.24 9.57 6.60
N VAL A 99 -0.05 8.90 5.45
CA VAL A 99 -1.15 8.59 4.51
C VAL A 99 -2.20 7.68 5.17
N ARG A 100 -1.80 6.58 5.86
CA ARG A 100 -2.76 5.73 6.62
C ARG A 100 -3.56 6.54 7.64
N THR A 101 -2.95 7.53 8.29
CA THR A 101 -3.62 8.42 9.24
C THR A 101 -4.63 9.33 8.54
N LYS A 102 -4.26 9.96 7.41
CA LYS A 102 -5.19 10.77 6.59
C LYS A 102 -6.37 9.93 6.08
N ILE A 103 -6.14 8.70 5.60
CA ILE A 103 -7.21 7.76 5.18
C ILE A 103 -8.14 7.43 6.35
N ARG A 104 -7.60 7.04 7.52
CA ARG A 104 -8.42 6.71 8.70
C ARG A 104 -9.22 7.90 9.22
N ALA A 105 -8.70 9.12 9.12
CA ALA A 105 -9.43 10.33 9.46
C ALA A 105 -10.54 10.67 8.44
N LEU A 106 -10.32 10.38 7.15
CA LEU A 106 -11.31 10.57 6.09
C LEU A 106 -12.46 9.54 6.19
N LEU A 107 -12.15 8.26 6.43
CA LEU A 107 -13.12 7.17 6.63
C LEU A 107 -13.91 7.26 7.95
N LYS A 108 -13.57 8.21 8.83
CA LYS A 108 -14.33 8.53 10.05
C LYS A 108 -15.43 9.58 9.83
N LYS A 109 -15.53 10.17 8.64
CA LYS A 109 -16.59 11.14 8.31
C LYS A 109 -17.83 10.40 7.83
N ASP A 110 -19.00 10.89 8.21
CA ASP A 110 -20.27 10.29 7.82
C ASP A 110 -20.44 10.23 6.29
N GLY A 111 -21.04 9.13 5.82
CA GLY A 111 -21.20 8.82 4.40
C GLY A 111 -19.93 8.32 3.67
N VAL A 112 -18.73 8.55 4.20
CA VAL A 112 -17.47 8.25 3.48
C VAL A 112 -17.10 6.76 3.55
N THR A 113 -17.53 5.99 2.54
CA THR A 113 -17.20 4.56 2.41
C THR A 113 -15.81 4.32 1.79
N LYS A 114 -15.18 3.17 2.12
CA LYS A 114 -13.96 2.69 1.44
C LYS A 114 -14.10 2.65 -0.09
N ALA A 115 -15.28 2.30 -0.60
CA ALA A 115 -15.55 2.18 -2.03
C ALA A 115 -15.73 3.55 -2.73
N ALA A 116 -16.27 4.56 -2.03
CA ALA A 116 -16.28 5.94 -2.52
C ALA A 116 -14.87 6.53 -2.51
N PHE A 117 -14.10 6.33 -1.44
CA PHE A 117 -12.70 6.74 -1.36
C PHE A 117 -11.86 6.18 -2.51
N LEU A 118 -11.93 4.87 -2.77
CA LEU A 118 -11.14 4.24 -3.84
C LEU A 118 -11.46 4.79 -5.23
N ARG A 119 -12.74 5.05 -5.53
CA ARG A 119 -13.16 5.66 -6.80
C ARG A 119 -12.63 7.09 -6.92
N ALA A 120 -12.74 7.88 -5.86
CA ALA A 120 -12.20 9.24 -5.83
C ALA A 120 -10.68 9.29 -5.98
N THR A 121 -9.93 8.39 -5.30
CA THR A 121 -8.46 8.33 -5.45
C THR A 121 -8.02 7.91 -6.85
N VAL A 122 -8.73 6.96 -7.48
CA VAL A 122 -8.43 6.54 -8.86
C VAL A 122 -8.67 7.69 -9.82
N LYS A 123 -9.85 8.33 -9.76
CA LYS A 123 -10.21 9.45 -10.64
C LYS A 123 -9.25 10.63 -10.47
N ALA A 124 -8.86 10.94 -9.23
CA ALA A 124 -7.96 12.05 -8.91
C ALA A 124 -6.49 11.79 -9.31
N ALA A 125 -6.01 10.54 -9.32
CA ALA A 125 -4.59 10.21 -9.54
C ALA A 125 -4.26 9.62 -10.91
N TYR A 126 -5.28 9.24 -11.69
CA TYR A 126 -5.12 8.62 -13.02
C TYR A 126 -6.05 9.23 -14.09
N GLY A 127 -6.89 10.20 -13.74
CA GLY A 127 -7.91 10.75 -14.63
C GLY A 127 -9.18 9.88 -14.73
N ALA A 128 -10.17 10.36 -15.48
CA ALA A 128 -11.47 9.70 -15.62
C ALA A 128 -11.46 8.53 -16.62
N ASP A 129 -10.69 8.65 -17.71
CA ASP A 129 -10.66 7.71 -18.83
C ASP A 129 -9.68 6.54 -18.63
N SER A 130 -8.98 6.50 -17.49
CA SER A 130 -7.95 5.50 -17.22
C SER A 130 -8.53 4.13 -16.83
N THR A 131 -7.86 3.08 -17.32
CA THR A 131 -8.17 1.69 -16.99
C THR A 131 -7.70 1.31 -15.58
N HIS A 132 -6.92 2.16 -14.89
CA HIS A 132 -6.39 1.88 -13.55
C HIS A 132 -7.49 1.64 -12.51
N LYS A 133 -7.36 0.56 -11.73
CA LYS A 133 -8.31 0.15 -10.68
C LYS A 133 -7.53 -0.31 -9.45
N VAL A 134 -7.88 0.22 -8.28
CA VAL A 134 -7.28 -0.16 -6.99
C VAL A 134 -8.21 -1.12 -6.26
N ALA A 135 -7.73 -2.34 -6.00
CA ALA A 135 -8.53 -3.39 -5.37
C ALA A 135 -8.85 -3.08 -3.87
N PRO A 136 -10.07 -3.32 -3.37
CA PRO A 136 -10.43 -3.06 -1.96
C PRO A 136 -9.56 -3.80 -0.93
N ASN A 137 -9.07 -5.00 -1.28
CA ASN A 137 -8.16 -5.78 -0.44
C ASN A 137 -6.81 -5.07 -0.30
N LEU A 138 -6.34 -4.38 -1.34
CA LEU A 138 -5.06 -3.66 -1.33
C LEU A 138 -5.12 -2.48 -0.35
N LEU A 139 -6.25 -1.76 -0.27
CA LEU A 139 -6.49 -0.71 0.72
C LEU A 139 -6.48 -1.27 2.15
N THR A 140 -7.12 -2.41 2.37
CA THR A 140 -7.16 -3.03 3.71
C THR A 140 -5.77 -3.54 4.12
N ASN A 141 -5.02 -4.15 3.20
CA ASN A 141 -3.63 -4.56 3.44
C ASN A 141 -2.72 -3.35 3.71
N PHE A 142 -2.84 -2.26 2.95
CA PHE A 142 -2.09 -1.03 3.20
C PHE A 142 -2.42 -0.43 4.57
N LEU A 143 -3.70 -0.40 4.97
CA LEU A 143 -4.16 0.10 6.27
C LEU A 143 -3.71 -0.77 7.46
N ASN A 144 -3.38 -2.04 7.24
CA ASN A 144 -2.91 -2.96 8.29
C ASN A 144 -1.38 -2.90 8.50
N LYS A 145 -0.61 -2.39 7.52
CA LYS A 145 0.84 -2.17 7.66
C LYS A 145 1.16 -1.07 8.70
N LYS A 146 2.39 -1.11 9.24
CA LYS A 146 2.97 -0.15 10.22
C LYS A 146 4.37 0.25 9.75
N GLY A 147 4.79 1.50 10.00
CA GLY A 147 6.14 1.99 9.67
C GLY A 147 6.18 2.87 8.42
N ALA A 148 7.20 3.73 8.35
CA ALA A 148 7.22 4.90 7.47
C ALA A 148 7.24 4.57 5.98
N GLY A 149 8.02 3.57 5.56
CA GLY A 149 8.05 3.06 4.18
C GLY A 149 7.11 1.88 3.91
N ALA A 150 6.43 1.33 4.91
CA ALA A 150 5.75 0.04 4.77
C ALA A 150 4.51 0.12 3.87
N GLY A 151 4.65 -0.35 2.62
CA GLY A 151 3.63 -0.26 1.57
C GLY A 151 3.76 0.94 0.62
N ASN A 152 4.93 1.58 0.56
CA ASN A 152 5.25 2.65 -0.39
C ASN A 152 5.07 2.23 -1.87
N THR A 153 5.26 0.96 -2.19
CA THR A 153 5.05 0.37 -3.53
C THR A 153 3.58 0.07 -3.88
N SER A 154 2.63 0.44 -3.01
CA SER A 154 1.21 0.21 -3.28
C SER A 154 0.61 1.33 -4.11
N SER A 155 -0.16 1.00 -5.15
CA SER A 155 -0.98 1.98 -5.89
C SER A 155 -1.98 2.72 -4.98
N VAL A 156 -2.39 2.12 -3.86
CA VAL A 156 -3.16 2.79 -2.79
C VAL A 156 -2.40 4.00 -2.23
N PHE A 157 -1.09 3.87 -2.01
CA PHE A 157 -0.28 4.89 -1.37
C PHE A 157 -0.10 6.10 -2.29
N TYR A 158 0.31 5.87 -3.55
CA TYR A 158 0.39 6.93 -4.56
C TYR A 158 -0.96 7.63 -4.79
N ALA A 159 -2.03 6.86 -5.08
CA ALA A 159 -3.33 7.44 -5.42
C ALA A 159 -3.99 8.17 -4.23
N ALA A 160 -3.80 7.68 -2.99
CA ALA A 160 -4.24 8.39 -1.80
C ALA A 160 -3.44 9.67 -1.55
N TYR A 161 -2.12 9.65 -1.78
CA TYR A 161 -1.29 10.85 -1.65
C TYR A 161 -1.70 11.93 -2.64
N VAL A 162 -1.81 11.61 -3.95
CA VAL A 162 -2.25 12.56 -4.98
C VAL A 162 -3.64 13.13 -4.65
N PHE A 163 -4.58 12.30 -4.20
CA PHE A 163 -5.88 12.76 -3.72
C PHE A 163 -5.77 13.76 -2.56
N PHE A 164 -4.95 13.49 -1.54
CA PHE A 164 -4.78 14.42 -0.41
C PHE A 164 -4.01 15.69 -0.78
N GLU A 165 -3.12 15.64 -1.76
CA GLU A 165 -2.39 16.82 -2.26
C GLU A 165 -3.31 17.72 -3.10
N LYS A 166 -4.09 17.16 -4.03
CA LYS A 166 -5.13 17.90 -4.78
C LYS A 166 -6.19 18.48 -3.83
N LEU A 167 -6.58 17.75 -2.78
CA LEU A 167 -7.46 18.25 -1.73
C LEU A 167 -6.84 19.41 -0.93
N ARG A 168 -5.53 19.38 -0.65
CA ARG A 168 -4.81 20.50 0.00
C ARG A 168 -4.86 21.76 -0.86
N ILE A 169 -4.64 21.64 -2.17
CA ILE A 169 -4.70 22.75 -3.13
C ILE A 169 -6.12 23.31 -3.21
N ARG A 170 -7.14 22.46 -3.37
CA ARG A 170 -8.56 22.86 -3.38
C ARG A 170 -8.94 23.65 -2.13
N ASP A 171 -8.53 23.15 -0.97
CA ASP A 171 -8.81 23.75 0.33
C ASP A 171 -7.88 24.96 0.64
N LYS A 172 -7.00 25.35 -0.29
CA LYS A 172 -6.00 26.43 -0.19
C LYS A 172 -5.10 26.35 1.07
N LYS A 173 -4.85 25.13 1.55
CA LYS A 173 -4.06 24.89 2.78
C LYS A 173 -2.56 25.00 2.50
N PRO A 174 -1.77 25.65 3.37
CA PRO A 174 -0.32 25.74 3.21
C PRO A 174 0.34 24.35 3.30
N LYS A 175 1.62 24.26 2.87
CA LYS A 175 2.48 23.15 3.30
C LYS A 175 2.58 23.17 4.83
N GLY A 176 2.67 22.01 5.45
CA GLY A 176 2.90 21.90 6.90
C GLY A 176 4.32 21.40 7.18
N LYS A 177 4.85 21.67 8.37
CA LYS A 177 6.24 21.35 8.78
C LYS A 177 6.74 19.97 8.36
N LYS A 178 5.90 18.92 8.45
CA LYS A 178 6.29 17.56 8.04
C LYS A 178 6.55 17.43 6.53
N ARG A 179 5.92 18.25 5.69
CA ARG A 179 6.20 18.34 4.25
C ARG A 179 7.56 18.99 3.98
N GLU A 180 7.89 20.06 4.70
CA GLU A 180 9.20 20.72 4.62
C GLU A 180 10.33 19.78 5.09
N GLU A 181 10.09 19.06 6.19
CA GLU A 181 10.97 17.97 6.67
C GLU A 181 11.19 16.87 5.61
N MET A 182 10.10 16.42 4.95
CA MET A 182 10.16 15.41 3.89
C MET A 182 10.84 15.92 2.62
N GLU A 183 10.60 17.16 2.20
CA GLU A 183 11.26 17.79 1.06
C GLU A 183 12.77 17.98 1.31
N ARG A 184 13.19 18.15 2.57
CA ARG A 184 14.62 18.25 2.95
C ARG A 184 15.36 16.91 2.95
N GLU A 185 14.73 15.82 3.39
CA GLU A 185 15.38 14.49 3.46
C GLU A 185 15.16 13.65 2.18
N TRP A 186 14.06 13.86 1.48
CA TRP A 186 13.68 13.21 0.22
C TRP A 186 13.38 14.27 -0.85
N PRO A 187 14.39 14.95 -1.45
CA PRO A 187 14.17 16.05 -2.39
C PRO A 187 13.37 15.66 -3.64
N ASN A 188 13.53 14.41 -4.11
CA ASN A 188 12.80 13.85 -5.26
C ASN A 188 11.50 13.13 -4.85
N GLY A 189 11.04 13.29 -3.60
CA GLY A 189 10.01 12.45 -2.98
C GLY A 189 10.57 11.10 -2.49
N MET A 190 9.77 10.35 -1.74
CA MET A 190 10.08 8.96 -1.37
C MET A 190 9.97 8.04 -2.59
N GLU A 191 10.79 7.00 -2.59
CA GLU A 191 10.68 5.92 -3.57
C GLU A 191 9.30 5.22 -3.51
N THR A 192 8.75 4.87 -4.67
CA THR A 192 7.44 4.21 -4.84
C THR A 192 7.49 2.97 -5.73
N LYS A 193 8.65 2.65 -6.32
CA LYS A 193 8.89 1.49 -7.20
C LYS A 193 9.54 0.34 -6.43
N GLU A 194 10.54 0.66 -5.60
CA GLU A 194 11.24 -0.31 -4.74
C GLU A 194 10.73 -0.29 -3.29
N GLN A 195 10.74 -1.43 -2.59
CA GLN A 195 10.21 -1.52 -1.23
C GLN A 195 11.22 -1.01 -0.20
N LEU A 196 10.94 0.16 0.38
CA LEU A 196 11.70 0.71 1.51
C LEU A 196 11.72 -0.27 2.69
N GLY A 197 12.87 -0.47 3.32
CA GLY A 197 13.07 -1.48 4.36
C GLY A 197 13.25 -2.92 3.84
N GLY A 198 13.76 -3.08 2.62
CA GLY A 198 14.25 -4.37 2.11
C GLY A 198 15.51 -4.87 2.86
N PRO A 199 16.05 -6.04 2.48
CA PRO A 199 17.31 -6.54 3.04
C PRO A 199 18.48 -5.60 2.68
N VAL A 200 19.38 -5.39 3.64
CA VAL A 200 20.53 -4.47 3.52
C VAL A 200 21.79 -5.23 3.92
N PHE A 201 22.83 -5.15 3.10
CA PHE A 201 24.16 -5.63 3.47
C PHE A 201 24.88 -4.57 4.29
N ALA A 202 25.31 -4.94 5.50
CA ALA A 202 26.12 -4.12 6.39
C ALA A 202 27.22 -5.00 7.01
N HIS A 203 28.34 -4.39 7.41
CA HIS A 203 29.41 -5.11 8.09
C HIS A 203 28.98 -5.55 9.51
N VAL A 204 29.64 -6.56 10.10
CA VAL A 204 29.32 -7.04 11.46
C VAL A 204 29.51 -5.98 12.55
N SER A 205 30.28 -4.92 12.27
CA SER A 205 30.47 -3.76 13.14
C SER A 205 29.54 -2.58 12.82
N GLU A 206 28.53 -2.77 11.95
CA GLU A 206 27.63 -1.72 11.48
C GLU A 206 26.18 -2.07 11.86
N SER A 207 25.49 -1.10 12.46
CA SER A 207 24.09 -1.21 12.87
C SER A 207 23.18 -0.62 11.79
N VAL A 208 22.16 -1.36 11.38
CA VAL A 208 21.15 -0.90 10.42
C VAL A 208 19.92 -0.44 11.17
N SER A 209 19.44 0.76 10.87
CA SER A 209 18.25 1.37 11.45
C SER A 209 17.40 2.04 10.37
N MET A 210 16.13 2.34 10.67
CA MET A 210 15.25 3.13 9.80
C MET A 210 14.82 4.41 10.51
N ASP A 211 14.88 5.54 9.82
CA ASP A 211 14.51 6.84 10.39
C ASP A 211 12.98 7.11 10.39
N LYS A 212 12.57 8.27 10.92
CA LYS A 212 11.15 8.68 10.97
C LYS A 212 10.51 8.95 9.59
N TYR A 213 11.28 8.89 8.51
CA TYR A 213 10.86 9.15 7.13
C TYR A 213 11.00 7.91 6.22
N GLY A 214 11.49 6.78 6.74
CA GLY A 214 11.63 5.53 6.00
C GLY A 214 12.99 5.32 5.33
N LYS A 215 13.99 6.17 5.59
CA LYS A 215 15.36 5.97 5.10
C LYS A 215 16.11 4.94 5.91
N THR A 216 16.88 4.11 5.22
CA THR A 216 17.87 3.23 5.84
C THR A 216 19.08 4.06 6.30
N VAL A 217 19.47 3.89 7.56
CA VAL A 217 20.65 4.53 8.14
C VAL A 217 21.55 3.44 8.70
N ILE A 218 22.74 3.30 8.10
CA ILE A 218 23.79 2.38 8.52
C ILE A 218 24.80 3.17 9.36
N SER A 219 24.99 2.76 10.62
CA SER A 219 25.83 3.46 11.60
C SER A 219 26.89 2.52 12.17
N GLY A 220 28.16 2.86 12.03
CA GLY A 220 29.28 2.05 12.53
C GLY A 220 30.55 2.87 12.80
N PRO A 221 31.69 2.23 13.08
CA PRO A 221 32.93 2.90 13.49
C PRO A 221 33.55 3.80 12.39
N ARG A 222 33.06 3.74 11.15
CA ARG A 222 33.45 4.61 10.04
C ARG A 222 32.53 5.81 9.83
N GLY A 223 31.53 6.01 10.71
CA GLY A 223 30.54 7.07 10.62
C GLY A 223 29.14 6.56 10.27
N VAL A 224 28.28 7.48 9.82
CA VAL A 224 26.88 7.21 9.47
C VAL A 224 26.67 7.38 7.97
N MET A 225 26.28 6.29 7.30
CA MET A 225 25.91 6.27 5.89
C MET A 225 24.38 6.23 5.76
N ARG A 226 23.81 7.08 4.91
CA ARG A 226 22.37 7.14 4.63
C ARG A 226 22.09 6.59 3.23
N GLY A 227 21.03 5.80 3.10
CA GLY A 227 20.32 5.57 1.84
C GLY A 227 19.31 6.66 1.51
#